data_AF-A0A6A8DD19-F1
#
_entry.id   AF-A0A6A8DD19-F1
#
_cell.length_a   1.000
_cell.length_b   1.000
_cell.length_c   1.000
_cell.angle_alpha   90.00
_cell.angle_beta   90.00
_cell.angle_gamma   90.00
#
_symmetry.space_group_name_H-M   'P 1'
#
loop_
_entity.id
_entity.type
_entity.pdbx_description
1 polymer ?
#
loop_
_entity_poly.entity_id
_entity_poly.type
_entity_poly.pdbx_seq_one_letter_code
_entity_poly.pdbx_strand_id
1 'polypeptide(L)' 'MELIPSSGGAFEITVNSKKIYSKLETGKYPEVTQIIEKMENQV' A
#
# COMPACT_ATOMS: atom_id res chain seq x y z
N MET A 1 4.56 -0.60 12.83
CA MET A 1 3.50 -0.17 11.89
C MET A 1 3.12 1.25 12.27
N GLU A 2 3.09 2.15 11.29
CA GLU A 2 2.74 3.55 11.51
C GLU A 2 1.65 3.95 10.51
N LEU A 3 0.76 4.85 10.92
CA LEU A 3 -0.24 5.45 10.04
C LEU A 3 0.18 6.90 9.81
N ILE A 4 0.43 7.25 8.55
CA ILE A 4 0.86 8.58 8.15
C ILE A 4 -0.33 9.27 7.49
N PRO A 5 -0.89 10.35 8.08
CA PRO A 5 -1.93 11.13 7.44
C PRO A 5 -1.43 11.69 6.10
N SER A 6 -2.29 11.62 5.07
CA SER A 6 -1.98 12.13 3.74
C SER A 6 -3.17 12.91 3.17
N SER A 7 -2.97 13.55 2.03
CA SER A 7 -3.97 14.35 1.33
C SER A 7 -4.43 13.68 0.03
N GLY A 8 -5.40 14.29 -0.66
CA GLY A 8 -5.83 13.84 -1.99
C GLY A 8 -6.54 12.48 -2.04
N GLY A 9 -6.97 11.94 -0.89
CA GLY A 9 -7.59 10.62 -0.82
C GLY A 9 -6.63 9.46 -1.02
N ALA A 10 -5.33 9.69 -0.77
CA ALA A 10 -4.29 8.69 -0.89
C ALA A 10 -4.50 7.51 0.08
N PHE A 11 -4.25 6.31 -0.43
CA PHE A 11 -4.06 5.09 0.35
C PHE A 11 -2.86 4.36 -0.24
N GLU A 12 -1.74 4.42 0.48
CA GLU A 12 -0.45 3.91 0.00
C GLU A 12 0.16 2.99 1.06
N ILE A 13 0.83 1.93 0.58
CA ILE A 13 1.47 0.95 1.44
C ILE A 13 2.93 0.83 1.01
N THR A 14 3.82 0.95 1.99
CA THR A 14 5.27 0.93 1.82
C THR A 14 5.87 -0.07 2.79
N VAL A 15 6.79 -0.90 2.31
CA VAL A 15 7.55 -1.88 3.10
C VAL A 15 9.03 -1.63 2.86
N ASN A 16 9.83 -1.50 3.92
CA ASN A 16 11.27 -1.20 3.82
C ASN A 16 11.55 0.00 2.90
N SER A 17 10.76 1.07 3.05
CA SER A 17 10.82 2.30 2.23
C SER A 17 10.49 2.13 0.74
N LYS A 18 10.04 0.94 0.30
CA LYS A 18 9.58 0.67 -1.06
C LYS A 18 8.06 0.64 -1.12
N LYS A 19 7.47 1.48 -1.97
CA LYS A 19 6.03 1.51 -2.21
C LYS A 19 5.59 0.23 -2.94
N ILE A 20 4.65 -0.50 -2.35
CA ILE A 20 4.11 -1.75 -2.91
C ILE A 20 2.68 -1.59 -3.45
N TYR A 21 2.00 -0.50 -3.08
CA TYR A 21 0.66 -0.17 -3.55
C TYR A 21 0.35 1.33 -3.49
N SER A 22 -0.42 1.85 -4.46
CA SER A 22 -1.04 3.17 -4.41
C SER A 22 -2.46 3.15 -4.99
N LYS A 23 -3.44 3.59 -4.20
CA LYS A 23 -4.81 3.78 -4.65
C LYS A 23 -4.92 4.89 -5.70
N LEU A 24 -4.06 5.91 -5.64
CA LEU A 24 -4.10 6.99 -6.64
C LEU A 24 -3.66 6.49 -8.02
N GLU A 25 -2.74 5.53 -8.08
CA GLU A 25 -2.30 4.91 -9.34
C GLU A 25 -3.32 3.91 -9.88
N THR A 26 -3.92 3.11 -9.00
CA THR A 26 -4.84 2.02 -9.40
C THR A 26 -6.30 2.45 -9.50
N GLY A 27 -6.66 3.57 -8.87
CA GLY A 27 -8.03 4.06 -8.74
C GLY A 27 -8.94 3.21 -7.85
N LYS A 28 -8.41 2.20 -7.15
CA LYS A 28 -9.19 1.21 -6.39
C LYS A 28 -8.63 1.06 -4.97
N TYR A 29 -9.44 0.56 -4.05
CA TYR A 29 -8.90 0.01 -2.80
C TYR A 29 -8.34 -1.39 -3.07
N PRO A 30 -7.27 -1.80 -2.37
CA PRO A 30 -6.71 -3.12 -2.57
C PRO A 30 -7.55 -4.19 -1.88
N GLU A 31 -7.53 -5.39 -2.44
CA GLU A 31 -7.95 -6.59 -1.71
C GLU A 31 -6.90 -6.93 -0.65
N VAL A 32 -7.35 -7.34 0.53
CA VAL A 32 -6.45 -7.63 1.66
C VAL A 32 -5.45 -8.73 1.30
N THR A 33 -5.92 -9.79 0.62
CA THR A 33 -5.08 -10.91 0.18
C THR A 33 -3.96 -10.46 -0.77
N GLN A 34 -4.27 -9.57 -1.72
CA GLN A 34 -3.27 -9.02 -2.64
C GLN A 34 -2.13 -8.29 -1.91
N ILE A 35 -2.45 -7.56 -0.84
CA ILE A 35 -1.44 -6.85 -0.05
C ILE A 35 -0.59 -7.83 0.74
N ILE A 36 -1.20 -8.83 1.37
CA ILE A 36 -0.47 -9.87 2.13
C ILE A 36 0.53 -10.57 1.23
N GLU A 37 0.10 -11.05 0.06
CA GLU A 37 0.98 -11.70 -0.93
C GLU A 37 2.13 -10.78 -1.36
N LYS A 38 1.86 -9.48 -1.59
CA LYS A 38 2.92 -8.52 -1.94
C LYS A 38 3.91 -8.32 -0.81
N MET A 39 3.46 -8.30 0.45
CA MET A 39 4.31 -8.14 1.62
C MET A 39 5.20 -9.37 1.83
N GLU A 40 4.65 -10.58 1.70
CA GLU A 40 5.40 -11.85 1.79
C GLU A 40 6.51 -11.94 0.73
N ASN A 41 6.27 -11.42 -0.47
CA ASN A 41 7.28 -11.37 -1.54
C ASN A 41 8.35 -10.27 -1.35
N GLN A 42 8.30 -9.46 -0.28
CA GLN A 42 9.34 -8.48 0.05
C GLN A 42 10.26 -8.90 1.21
N VAL A 43 10.06 -10.11 1.76
CA VAL A 43 10.82 -10.65 2.91
C VAL A 43 11.94 -11.58 2.44
#